data_AF-A0A935PDL6-F1
#
_entry.id   AF-A0A935PDL6-F1
#
_cell.length_a   1.000
_cell.length_b   1.000
_cell.length_c   1.000
_cell.angle_alpha   90.00
_cell.angle_beta   90.00
_cell.angle_gamma   90.00
#
_symmetry.space_group_name_H-M   'P 1'
#
loop_
_entity.id
_entity.type
_entity.pdbx_description
1 polymer ?
#
loop_
_entity_poly.entity_id
_entity_poly.type
_entity_poly.pdbx_seq_one_letter_code
_entity_poly.pdbx_strand_id
1 'polypeptide(L)'
;MEAYRIGDHIVAADSEEDARHFYREEVGQEAPPQIETLSVSLEVPAGEGERATVRDLMNKIIDERCAWLRMGVPCELHWPFIVTRLK
;
A
#
# COMPACT_ATOMS: atom_id res chain seq x y z
N MET A 1 -4.81 0.42 -9.80
CA MET A 1 -4.09 0.26 -8.52
C MET A 1 -4.03 -1.21 -8.12
N GLU A 2 -2.81 -1.72 -8.08
CA GLU A 2 -2.42 -3.09 -7.72
C GLU A 2 -1.56 -3.06 -6.44
N ALA A 3 -1.33 -4.23 -5.83
CA ALA A 3 -0.50 -4.36 -4.64
C ALA A 3 0.84 -5.01 -4.98
N TYR A 4 1.92 -4.42 -4.50
CA TYR A 4 3.29 -4.84 -4.75
C TYR A 4 3.99 -5.12 -3.43
N ARG A 5 4.58 -6.30 -3.30
CA ARG A 5 5.45 -6.64 -2.18
C ARG A 5 6.86 -6.17 -2.47
N ILE A 6 7.33 -5.22 -1.67
CA ILE A 6 8.66 -4.62 -1.75
C ILE A 6 9.36 -4.84 -0.41
N GLY A 7 10.24 -5.84 -0.37
CA GLY A 7 10.88 -6.27 0.88
C GLY A 7 9.86 -6.70 1.93
N ASP A 8 9.88 -6.01 3.07
CA ASP A 8 8.96 -6.21 4.20
C ASP A 8 7.69 -5.36 4.11
N HIS A 9 7.47 -4.62 3.02
CA HIS A 9 6.31 -3.74 2.88
C HIS A 9 5.42 -4.17 1.72
N ILE A 10 4.13 -3.93 1.86
CA ILE A 10 3.17 -4.04 0.77
C ILE A 10 2.76 -2.63 0.40
N VAL A 11 2.96 -2.26 -0.86
CA VAL A 11 2.66 -0.94 -1.42
C VAL A 11 1.55 -1.08 -2.44
N ALA A 12 0.51 -0.25 -2.33
CA ALA A 12 -0.51 -0.10 -3.35
C ALA A 12 -0.13 1.04 -4.29
N ALA A 13 -0.04 0.75 -5.59
CA ALA A 13 0.32 1.73 -6.62
C ALA A 13 -0.35 1.38 -7.95
N ASP A 14 -0.38 2.31 -8.90
CA ASP A 14 -0.96 2.03 -10.22
C ASP A 14 -0.03 1.23 -11.15
N SER A 15 1.28 1.23 -10.87
CA SER A 15 2.29 0.49 -11.64
C SER A 15 3.49 0.11 -10.77
N GLU A 16 4.28 -0.89 -11.19
CA GLU A 16 5.53 -1.27 -10.50
C GLU A 16 6.49 -0.10 -10.34
N GLU A 17 6.65 0.72 -11.38
CA GLU A 17 7.58 1.85 -11.39
C GLU A 17 7.23 2.87 -10.30
N ASP A 18 5.93 3.15 -10.17
CA ASP A 18 5.34 4.06 -9.19
C ASP A 18 5.48 3.52 -7.76
N ALA A 19 5.24 2.21 -7.57
CA ALA A 19 5.47 1.52 -6.30
C ALA A 19 6.93 1.60 -5.84
N ARG A 20 7.88 1.40 -6.77
CA ARG A 20 9.33 1.49 -6.50
C ARG A 20 9.76 2.92 -6.16
N HIS A 21 9.24 3.90 -6.90
CA HIS A 21 9.55 5.32 -6.66
C HIS A 21 9.07 5.72 -5.27
N PHE A 22 7.80 5.44 -4.96
CA PHE A 22 7.21 5.70 -3.65
C PHE A 22 7.96 5.00 -2.51
N TYR A 23 8.31 3.72 -2.69
CA TYR A 23 9.07 2.97 -1.67
C TYR A 23 10.42 3.63 -1.38
N ARG A 24 11.14 4.08 -2.42
CA ARG A 24 12.42 4.77 -2.24
C ARG A 24 12.25 6.11 -1.51
N GLU A 25 11.23 6.88 -1.83
CA GLU A 25 10.98 8.18 -1.22
C GLU A 25 10.51 8.05 0.24
N GLU A 26 9.55 7.17 0.51
CA GLU A 26 8.92 7.06 1.83
C GLU A 26 9.70 6.18 2.81
N VAL A 27 10.21 5.04 2.34
CA VAL A 27 10.96 4.10 3.20
C VAL A 27 12.44 4.50 3.26
N GLY A 28 12.92 5.33 2.32
CA GLY A 28 14.32 5.73 2.24
C GLY A 28 15.26 4.57 1.87
N GLN A 29 14.72 3.47 1.36
CA GLN A 29 15.44 2.27 0.97
C GLN A 29 15.32 2.01 -0.52
N GLU A 30 16.36 1.45 -1.13
CA GLU A 30 16.28 1.02 -2.52
C GLU A 30 15.36 -0.21 -2.63
N ALA A 31 14.35 -0.11 -3.50
CA ALA A 31 13.49 -1.25 -3.79
C ALA A 31 14.32 -2.37 -4.42
N PRO A 32 14.17 -3.64 -3.98
CA PRO A 32 14.83 -4.77 -4.61
C PRO A 32 14.48 -4.85 -6.11
N PRO A 33 15.38 -5.40 -6.94
CA PRO A 33 15.18 -5.47 -8.39
C PRO A 33 13.99 -6.36 -8.78
N GLN A 34 13.63 -7.32 -7.91
CA GLN A 34 12.47 -8.18 -8.02
C GLN A 34 11.46 -7.78 -6.96
N ILE A 35 10.32 -7.24 -7.39
CA ILE A 35 9.14 -7.02 -6.55
C ILE A 35 8.05 -7.95 -7.03
N GLU A 36 7.21 -8.41 -6.11
CA GLU A 36 6.18 -9.40 -6.40
C GLU A 36 4.81 -8.73 -6.38
N THR A 37 4.07 -8.82 -7.49
CA THR A 37 2.68 -8.37 -7.51
C THR A 37 1.83 -9.34 -6.70
N LEU A 38 1.20 -8.81 -5.65
CA LEU A 38 0.30 -9.57 -4.80
C LEU A 38 -1.11 -9.52 -5.34
N SER A 39 -1.79 -10.66 -5.27
CA SER A 39 -3.22 -10.71 -5.51
C SER A 39 -3.95 -9.90 -4.44
N VAL A 40 -4.90 -9.06 -4.86
CA VAL A 40 -5.74 -8.29 -3.92
C VAL A 40 -6.58 -9.19 -2.98
N SER A 41 -6.80 -10.45 -3.38
CA SER A 41 -7.49 -11.46 -2.59
C SER A 41 -6.58 -12.20 -1.59
N LEU A 42 -5.28 -11.90 -1.58
CA LEU A 42 -4.33 -12.52 -0.66
C LEU A 42 -4.59 -12.03 0.76
N GLU A 43 -4.62 -12.96 1.72
CA GLU A 43 -4.66 -12.63 3.15
C GLU A 43 -3.26 -12.29 3.66
N VAL A 44 -3.14 -11.10 4.25
CA VAL A 44 -1.90 -10.56 4.81
C VAL A 44 -2.14 -10.12 6.26
N PRO A 45 -1.08 -10.08 7.09
CA PRO A 45 -1.21 -9.57 8.45
C PRO A 45 -1.63 -8.09 8.42
N ALA A 46 -2.75 -7.81 9.06
CA ALA A 46 -3.40 -6.50 9.14
C ALA A 46 -3.02 -5.72 10.42
N GLY A 47 -2.23 -6.31 11.32
CA GLY A 47 -1.93 -5.76 12.63
C GLY A 47 -1.84 -6.85 13.69
N GLU A 48 -2.24 -6.52 14.92
CA GLU A 48 -2.07 -7.26 16.17
C GLU A 48 -2.75 -8.65 16.19
N GLY A 49 -2.25 -9.59 15.38
CA GLY A 49 -2.78 -10.95 15.23
C GLY A 49 -3.91 -11.08 14.21
N GLU A 50 -4.40 -9.98 13.64
CA GLU A 50 -5.47 -10.00 12.64
C GLU A 50 -4.93 -10.22 11.22
N ARG A 51 -5.67 -11.00 10.43
CA ARG A 51 -5.45 -11.17 8.98
C ARG A 51 -6.58 -10.48 8.24
N ALA A 52 -6.22 -9.71 7.22
CA ALA A 52 -7.18 -9.13 6.31
C ALA A 52 -6.68 -9.33 4.88
N THR A 53 -7.60 -9.27 3.93
CA THR A 53 -7.19 -9.30 2.52
C THR A 53 -6.49 -7.99 2.17
N VAL A 54 -5.53 -8.04 1.25
CA VAL A 54 -4.88 -6.85 0.71
C VAL A 54 -5.92 -5.83 0.23
N ARG A 55 -6.99 -6.30 -0.43
CA ARG A 55 -8.13 -5.46 -0.84
C ARG A 55 -8.79 -4.74 0.33
N ASP A 56 -9.04 -5.45 1.43
CA ASP A 56 -9.71 -4.89 2.60
C ASP A 56 -8.87 -3.76 3.22
N LEU A 57 -7.56 -4.00 3.35
CA LEU A 57 -6.61 -2.99 3.83
C LEU A 57 -6.52 -1.79 2.89
N MET A 58 -6.46 -2.02 1.57
CA MET A 58 -6.48 -0.94 0.59
C MET A 58 -7.74 -0.10 0.69
N ASN A 59 -8.91 -0.74 0.77
CA ASN A 59 -10.19 -0.05 0.91
C ASN A 59 -10.26 0.75 2.21
N LYS A 60 -9.73 0.22 3.32
CA LYS A 60 -9.69 0.93 4.61
C LYS A 60 -8.87 2.22 4.52
N ILE A 61 -7.71 2.17 3.88
CA ILE A 61 -6.85 3.36 3.69
C ILE A 61 -7.53 4.36 2.75
N ILE A 62 -8.15 3.90 1.66
CA ILE A 62 -8.90 4.76 0.73
C ILE A 62 -10.10 5.42 1.44
N ASP A 63 -10.82 4.70 2.29
CA ASP A 63 -11.94 5.26 3.07
C ASP A 63 -11.46 6.37 4.02
N GLU A 64 -10.33 6.17 4.70
CA GLU A 64 -9.71 7.17 5.57
C GLU A 64 -9.31 8.43 4.77
N ARG A 65 -8.67 8.26 3.61
CA ARG A 65 -8.33 9.37 2.71
C ARG A 65 -9.57 10.10 2.19
N CYS A 66 -10.63 9.36 1.87
CA CYS A 66 -11.94 9.93 1.52
C CYS A 66 -12.56 10.72 2.69
N ALA A 67 -12.36 10.27 3.93
CA ALA A 67 -12.77 11.03 5.11
C ALA A 67 -11.99 12.34 5.26
N TRP A 68 -10.68 12.32 4.99
CA TRP A 68 -9.85 13.54 4.98
C TRP A 68 -10.28 14.54 3.91
N LEU A 69 -10.60 14.08 2.71
CA LEU A 69 -11.16 14.93 1.65
C LEU A 69 -12.47 15.59 2.08
N ARG A 70 -13.35 14.84 2.76
CA ARG A 70 -14.60 15.39 3.33
C ARG A 70 -14.34 16.45 4.41
N MET A 71 -13.22 16.35 5.11
CA MET A 71 -12.75 17.32 6.11
C MET A 71 -12.03 18.53 5.49
N GLY A 72 -11.88 18.58 4.15
CA GLY A 72 -11.19 19.66 3.44
C GLY A 72 -9.66 19.55 3.46
N VAL A 73 -9.11 18.40 3.85
CA VAL A 73 -7.66 18.15 3.78
C VAL A 73 -7.30 17.73 2.35
N PRO A 74 -6.32 18.38 1.70
CA PRO A 74 -5.88 17.98 0.37
C PRO A 74 -5.24 16.59 0.45
N CYS A 75 -5.86 15.61 -0.20
CA CYS A 75 -5.38 14.23 -0.24
C CYS A 75 -5.59 13.62 -1.62
N GLU A 76 -4.54 13.07 -2.23
CA GLU A 76 -4.63 12.40 -3.52
C GLU A 76 -4.95 10.92 -3.33
N LEU A 77 -6.17 10.52 -3.72
CA LEU A 77 -6.63 9.13 -3.60
C LEU A 77 -5.81 8.15 -4.47
N HIS A 78 -5.32 8.64 -5.61
CA HIS A 78 -4.52 7.86 -6.54
C HIS A 78 -3.04 7.75 -6.14
N TRP A 79 -2.58 8.58 -5.19
CA TRP A 79 -1.19 8.53 -4.76
C TRP A 79 -0.88 7.19 -4.10
N PRO A 80 0.29 6.58 -4.34
CA PRO A 80 0.66 5.32 -3.71
C PRO A 80 0.62 5.36 -2.19
N PHE A 81 0.51 4.18 -1.58
CA PHE A 81 0.53 4.04 -0.13
C PHE A 81 1.01 2.69 0.36
N ILE A 82 1.53 2.67 1.60
CA ILE A 82 1.84 1.44 2.33
C ILE A 82 0.53 0.83 2.82
N VAL A 83 0.25 -0.40 2.39
CA VAL A 83 -0.90 -1.19 2.81
C VAL A 83 -0.66 -1.82 4.18
N THR A 84 0.50 -2.48 4.34
CA THR A 84 0.92 -3.10 5.61
C THR A 84 2.41 -3.43 5.55
N ARG A 85 2.97 -3.75 6.71
CA ARG A 85 4.34 -4.27 6.86
C ARG A 85 4.26 -5.75 7.24
N LEU A 86 4.91 -6.59 6.45
CA LEU A 86 5.16 -8.00 6.74
C LEU A 86 6.27 -8.05 7.79
N LYS A 87 5.96 -8.54 8.99
CA LYS A 87 6.87 -8.60 10.13
C LYS A 87 7.35 -10.03 10.37
#